data_AF-A0A937G6Q0-F1
#
_entry.id   AF-A0A937G6Q0-F1
#
_cell.length_a   1.000
_cell.length_b   1.000
_cell.length_c   1.000
_cell.angle_alpha   90.00
_cell.angle_beta   90.00
_cell.angle_gamma   90.00
#
_symmetry.space_group_name_H-M   'P 1'
#
loop_
_entity.id
_entity.type
_entity.pdbx_description
1 polymer ?
#
loop_
_entity_poly.entity_id
_entity_poly.type
_entity_poly.pdbx_seq_one_letter_code
_entity_poly.pdbx_strand_id
1 'polypeptide(L)'
;MTPNIRKTLVLLAGPLAFFCAGLFAESYGWSSQQGIVVGSTLWMLLWWFTEVIPLAATALLPLLTFGGFGILDSSDLANAYSHPLIFLFLAGFLLARGVEQHQLHRRFALAILRRFGSHSHRVLAGVMAATFLLSLWMSNTATAVMMLPLTLSLIRHLPSQDDLLERNILLGMAWGANLGGIGTLIGTPPNLVYAAFRQQSLGQEVYFLDWSLHIFPIAVLLLVGAFLLLRRNLPAVSLTEVAWPASEPWSSGEKRVAAIFALTASAWMTRPWLQALFPSLVLTDTWVGMVGALLLFSVRDRARQPLLTWQEAQKIEWGILLLFGGGMSLAAGMQASGWLESLAASGHTGWPPALWVLIFTLLGVWTTELFSNMALVSGMLPIALAVSSAQGIPFELLAIPLTVGASCAFMLPMATPPNAIVFASGKIRIPDMARAGFWMNVLATVVIWLAILGMYGGLR
;
A
#
# COMPACT_ATOMS: atom_id res chain seq x y z
N MET A 1 -21.26 -20.70 -18.80
CA MET A 1 -19.86 -21.09 -19.09
C MET A 1 -19.23 -21.63 -17.82
N THR A 2 -18.55 -22.78 -17.88
CA THR A 2 -17.91 -23.37 -16.68
C THR A 2 -16.74 -22.49 -16.20
N PRO A 3 -16.42 -22.47 -14.89
CA PRO A 3 -15.36 -21.63 -14.33
C PRO A 3 -13.99 -21.80 -15.02
N ASN A 4 -13.71 -23.01 -15.52
CA ASN A 4 -12.45 -23.34 -16.19
C ASN A 4 -12.32 -22.67 -17.57
N ILE A 5 -13.40 -22.56 -18.34
CA ILE A 5 -13.35 -21.92 -19.67
C ILE A 5 -13.07 -20.42 -19.52
N ARG A 6 -13.66 -19.76 -18.51
CA ARG A 6 -13.41 -18.34 -18.22
C ARG A 6 -11.96 -18.08 -17.83
N LYS A 7 -11.34 -18.97 -17.03
CA LYS A 7 -9.92 -18.86 -16.67
C LYS A 7 -9.00 -19.04 -17.88
N THR A 8 -9.26 -20.04 -18.73
CA THR A 8 -8.45 -20.27 -19.94
C THR A 8 -8.55 -19.11 -20.93
N LEU A 9 -9.75 -18.54 -21.13
CA LEU A 9 -9.94 -17.38 -22.00
C LEU A 9 -9.15 -16.16 -21.53
N VAL A 10 -9.20 -15.86 -20.22
CA VAL A 10 -8.45 -14.73 -19.64
C VAL A 10 -6.94 -14.97 -19.69
N LEU A 11 -6.49 -16.21 -19.46
CA LEU A 11 -5.10 -16.58 -19.55
C LEU A 11 -4.54 -16.31 -20.97
N LEU A 12 -5.29 -16.72 -22.00
CA LEU A 12 -4.92 -16.52 -23.41
C LEU A 12 -5.13 -15.08 -23.90
N ALA A 13 -6.04 -14.33 -23.29
CA ALA A 13 -6.30 -12.94 -23.64
C ALA A 13 -5.07 -12.04 -23.49
N GLY A 14 -4.19 -12.33 -22.51
CA GLY A 14 -2.94 -11.58 -22.31
C GLY A 14 -1.98 -11.66 -23.51
N PRO A 15 -1.48 -12.85 -23.87
CA PRO A 15 -0.66 -13.04 -25.08
C PRO A 15 -1.36 -12.56 -26.36
N LEU A 16 -2.68 -12.79 -26.49
CA LEU A 16 -3.43 -12.29 -27.65
C LEU A 16 -3.43 -10.76 -27.72
N ALA A 17 -3.62 -10.08 -26.58
CA ALA A 17 -3.53 -8.62 -26.52
C ALA A 17 -2.13 -8.11 -26.90
N PHE A 18 -1.08 -8.84 -26.50
CA PHE A 18 0.29 -8.55 -26.91
C PHE A 18 0.47 -8.60 -28.44
N PHE A 19 0.04 -9.69 -29.08
CA PHE A 19 0.15 -9.83 -30.53
C PHE A 19 -0.73 -8.82 -31.28
N CYS A 20 -1.97 -8.60 -30.82
CA CYS A 20 -2.86 -7.60 -31.40
C CYS A 20 -2.24 -6.20 -31.32
N ALA A 21 -1.68 -5.80 -30.18
CA ALA A 21 -1.04 -4.49 -30.03
C ALA A 21 0.15 -4.31 -31.00
N GLY A 22 0.94 -5.36 -31.23
CA GLY A 22 2.01 -5.34 -32.23
C GLY A 22 1.49 -5.12 -33.65
N LEU A 23 0.42 -5.81 -34.05
CA LEU A 23 -0.20 -5.65 -35.37
C LEU A 23 -0.84 -4.26 -35.54
N PHE A 24 -1.49 -3.75 -34.49
CA PHE A 24 -2.11 -2.42 -34.53
C PHE A 24 -1.08 -1.29 -34.52
N ALA A 25 0.09 -1.49 -33.91
CA ALA A 25 1.15 -0.46 -33.86
C ALA A 25 1.52 0.05 -35.27
N GLU A 26 1.68 -0.86 -36.24
CA GLU A 26 1.97 -0.50 -37.63
C GLU A 26 0.86 0.34 -38.26
N SER A 27 -0.42 0.04 -37.95
CA SER A 27 -1.57 0.78 -38.49
C SER A 27 -1.69 2.23 -37.97
N TYR A 28 -1.11 2.52 -36.80
CA TYR A 28 -1.07 3.85 -36.20
C TYR A 28 0.28 4.55 -36.39
N GLY A 29 1.21 3.97 -37.16
CA GLY A 29 2.54 4.53 -37.38
C GLY A 29 3.46 4.47 -36.16
N TRP A 30 3.16 3.61 -35.18
CA TRP A 30 4.01 3.39 -34.01
C TRP A 30 5.21 2.49 -34.36
N SER A 31 6.32 2.67 -33.65
CA SER A 31 7.48 1.81 -33.81
C SER A 31 7.21 0.39 -33.29
N SER A 32 7.96 -0.59 -33.78
CA SER A 32 7.87 -1.98 -33.28
C SER A 32 8.10 -2.05 -31.76
N GLN A 33 9.04 -1.24 -31.23
CA GLN A 33 9.31 -1.14 -29.79
C GLN A 33 8.08 -0.63 -29.02
N GLN A 34 7.39 0.40 -29.51
CA GLN A 34 6.17 0.92 -28.89
C GLN A 34 5.06 -0.14 -28.88
N GLY A 35 4.89 -0.89 -29.97
CA GLY A 35 3.92 -1.99 -30.05
C GLY A 35 4.18 -3.09 -29.02
N ILE A 36 5.44 -3.49 -28.85
CA ILE A 36 5.84 -4.51 -27.86
C ILE A 36 5.62 -4.00 -26.43
N VAL A 37 5.92 -2.73 -26.15
CA VAL A 37 5.71 -2.14 -24.83
C VAL A 37 4.23 -2.05 -24.47
N VAL A 38 3.39 -1.54 -25.38
CA VAL A 38 1.94 -1.48 -25.20
C VAL A 38 1.37 -2.89 -25.05
N GLY A 39 1.76 -3.82 -25.92
CA GLY A 39 1.35 -5.20 -25.84
C GLY A 39 1.70 -5.86 -24.52
N SER A 40 2.94 -5.65 -24.04
CA SER A 40 3.40 -6.19 -22.75
C SER A 40 2.62 -5.59 -21.59
N THR A 41 2.36 -4.28 -21.66
CA THR A 41 1.59 -3.56 -20.65
C THR A 41 0.16 -4.10 -20.60
N LEU A 42 -0.52 -4.25 -21.74
CA LEU A 42 -1.87 -4.80 -21.79
C LEU A 42 -1.93 -6.23 -21.26
N TRP A 43 -0.95 -7.06 -21.62
CA TRP A 43 -0.83 -8.42 -21.09
C TRP A 43 -0.70 -8.40 -19.56
N MET A 44 0.25 -7.63 -19.03
CA MET A 44 0.46 -7.52 -17.59
C MET A 44 -0.76 -6.96 -16.87
N LEU A 45 -1.39 -5.90 -17.38
CA LEU A 45 -2.60 -5.32 -16.81
C LEU A 45 -3.75 -6.32 -16.77
N LEU A 46 -4.00 -7.05 -17.86
CA LEU A 46 -5.04 -8.07 -17.91
C LEU A 46 -4.79 -9.15 -16.85
N TRP A 47 -3.56 -9.64 -16.72
CA TRP A 47 -3.22 -10.67 -15.75
C TRP A 47 -3.23 -10.16 -14.31
N TRP A 48 -2.76 -8.93 -14.06
CA TRP A 48 -2.78 -8.30 -12.73
C TRP A 48 -4.20 -7.96 -12.26
N PHE A 49 -5.06 -7.46 -13.16
CA PHE A 49 -6.44 -7.12 -12.84
C PHE A 49 -7.34 -8.33 -12.67
N THR A 50 -7.06 -9.41 -13.40
CA THR A 50 -7.84 -10.65 -13.27
C THR A 50 -7.27 -11.63 -12.25
N GLU A 51 -6.03 -11.39 -11.79
CA GLU A 51 -5.25 -12.28 -10.93
C GLU A 51 -5.25 -13.74 -11.40
N VAL A 52 -5.31 -13.95 -12.74
CA VAL A 52 -5.31 -15.29 -13.33
C VAL A 52 -3.98 -16.01 -13.09
N ILE A 53 -2.90 -15.25 -12.97
CA ILE A 53 -1.55 -15.67 -12.59
C ILE A 53 -1.13 -14.82 -11.38
N PRO A 54 -0.39 -15.40 -10.40
CA PRO A 54 0.12 -14.65 -9.25
C PRO A 54 0.82 -13.35 -9.67
N LEU A 55 0.53 -12.24 -8.98
CA LEU A 55 1.02 -10.92 -9.38
C LEU A 55 2.54 -10.88 -9.56
N ALA A 56 3.29 -11.55 -8.67
CA ALA A 56 4.74 -11.66 -8.73
C ALA A 56 5.25 -12.42 -9.96
N ALA A 57 4.54 -13.45 -10.42
CA ALA A 57 4.90 -14.20 -11.62
C ALA A 57 4.62 -13.38 -12.89
N THR A 58 3.46 -12.70 -12.95
CA THR A 58 3.14 -11.73 -14.00
C THR A 58 4.19 -10.62 -14.07
N ALA A 59 4.70 -10.19 -12.92
CA ALA A 59 5.74 -9.17 -12.83
C ALA A 59 7.09 -9.60 -13.41
N LEU A 60 7.32 -10.87 -13.74
CA LEU A 60 8.52 -11.35 -14.42
C LEU A 60 8.41 -11.30 -15.96
N LEU A 61 7.22 -11.03 -16.51
CA LEU A 61 7.02 -10.94 -17.96
C LEU A 61 7.96 -9.96 -18.67
N PRO A 62 8.31 -8.79 -18.11
CA PRO A 62 9.27 -7.87 -18.73
C PRO A 62 10.64 -8.48 -19.02
N LEU A 63 11.09 -9.47 -18.23
CA LEU A 63 12.33 -10.20 -18.51
C LEU A 63 12.25 -10.97 -19.83
N LEU A 64 11.07 -11.48 -20.17
CA LEU A 64 10.82 -12.21 -21.41
C LEU A 64 10.53 -11.26 -22.57
N THR A 65 9.68 -10.26 -22.34
CA THR A 65 9.27 -9.35 -23.41
C THR A 65 10.34 -8.29 -23.66
N PHE A 66 10.69 -7.45 -22.68
CA PHE A 66 11.64 -6.37 -22.90
C PHE A 66 13.07 -6.87 -23.08
N GLY A 67 13.46 -7.88 -22.29
CA GLY A 67 14.76 -8.53 -22.47
C GLY A 67 14.84 -9.32 -23.79
N GLY A 68 13.80 -10.11 -24.10
CA GLY A 68 13.80 -10.95 -25.30
C GLY A 68 13.73 -10.18 -26.61
N PHE A 69 13.03 -9.05 -26.64
CA PHE A 69 12.93 -8.18 -27.82
C PHE A 69 13.96 -7.03 -27.83
N GLY A 70 14.85 -6.96 -26.84
CA GLY A 70 15.92 -5.96 -26.79
C GLY A 70 15.44 -4.52 -26.59
N ILE A 71 14.32 -4.32 -25.89
CA ILE A 71 13.85 -2.98 -25.48
C ILE A 71 14.71 -2.45 -24.34
N LEU A 72 15.05 -3.32 -23.39
CA LEU A 72 15.93 -3.04 -22.26
C LEU A 72 17.10 -4.01 -22.29
N ASP A 73 18.29 -3.51 -21.97
CA ASP A 73 19.44 -4.37 -21.81
C ASP A 73 19.38 -5.15 -20.47
N SER A 74 20.32 -6.09 -20.28
CA SER A 74 20.36 -6.90 -19.05
C SER A 74 20.67 -6.07 -17.79
N SER A 75 21.37 -4.95 -17.93
CA SER A 75 21.70 -4.05 -16.82
C SER A 75 20.47 -3.27 -16.39
N ASP A 76 19.71 -2.71 -17.33
CA ASP A 76 18.48 -1.96 -17.09
C ASP A 76 17.41 -2.84 -16.42
N LEU A 77 17.25 -4.07 -16.91
CA LEU A 77 16.38 -5.06 -16.27
C LEU A 77 16.86 -5.39 -14.86
N ALA A 78 18.15 -5.67 -14.67
CA ALA A 78 18.68 -5.96 -13.33
C ALA A 78 18.46 -4.79 -12.37
N ASN A 79 18.67 -3.55 -12.82
CA ASN A 79 18.44 -2.33 -12.04
C ASN A 79 16.96 -2.16 -11.67
N ALA A 80 16.03 -2.51 -12.56
CA ALA A 80 14.61 -2.48 -12.25
C ALA A 80 14.23 -3.43 -11.10
N TYR A 81 14.74 -4.67 -11.10
CA TYR A 81 14.47 -5.66 -10.04
C TYR A 81 15.34 -5.52 -8.79
N SER A 82 16.37 -4.67 -8.81
CA SER A 82 17.27 -4.42 -7.67
C SER A 82 17.25 -2.96 -7.19
N HIS A 83 16.20 -2.21 -7.55
CA HIS A 83 16.08 -0.80 -7.18
C HIS A 83 16.20 -0.60 -5.65
N PRO A 84 16.92 0.42 -5.16
CA PRO A 84 17.18 0.61 -3.71
C PRO A 84 15.93 0.62 -2.82
N LEU A 85 14.79 1.09 -3.33
CA LEU A 85 13.52 1.11 -2.60
C LEU A 85 12.90 -0.28 -2.39
N ILE A 86 13.28 -1.29 -3.19
CA ILE A 86 12.92 -2.70 -2.93
C ILE A 86 13.61 -3.16 -1.64
N PHE A 87 14.88 -2.80 -1.44
CA PHE A 87 15.61 -3.10 -0.21
C PHE A 87 15.10 -2.31 1.00
N LEU A 88 14.61 -1.08 0.81
CA LEU A 88 13.92 -0.33 1.87
C LEU A 88 12.68 -1.11 2.35
N PHE A 89 11.92 -1.70 1.44
CA PHE A 89 10.75 -2.50 1.80
C PHE A 89 11.12 -3.81 2.47
N LEU A 90 12.15 -4.50 1.95
CA LEU A 90 12.71 -5.69 2.59
C LEU A 90 13.09 -5.39 4.05
N ALA A 91 13.77 -4.26 4.30
CA ALA A 91 14.08 -3.83 5.64
C ALA A 91 12.83 -3.61 6.50
N GLY A 92 11.82 -2.91 5.98
CA GLY A 92 10.53 -2.71 6.65
C GLY A 92 9.84 -4.03 7.03
N PHE A 93 9.80 -4.99 6.11
CA PHE A 93 9.26 -6.32 6.35
C PHE A 93 10.01 -7.12 7.39
N LEU A 94 11.34 -7.07 7.39
CA LEU A 94 12.16 -7.73 8.39
C LEU A 94 11.95 -7.10 9.78
N LEU A 95 11.85 -5.76 9.85
CA LEU A 95 11.53 -5.04 11.08
C LEU A 95 10.14 -5.42 11.61
N ALA A 96 9.12 -5.42 10.75
CA ALA A 96 7.77 -5.83 11.09
C ALA A 96 7.72 -7.30 11.56
N ARG A 97 8.44 -8.22 10.89
CA ARG A 97 8.53 -9.62 11.30
C ARG A 97 9.19 -9.78 12.66
N GLY A 98 10.22 -8.98 12.96
CA GLY A 98 10.84 -8.94 14.29
C GLY A 98 9.85 -8.52 15.39
N VAL A 99 9.04 -7.48 15.14
CA VAL A 99 7.97 -7.03 16.05
C VAL A 99 6.90 -8.12 16.23
N GLU A 100 6.56 -8.84 15.16
CA GLU A 100 5.60 -9.93 15.18
C GLU A 100 6.09 -11.15 15.98
N GLN A 101 7.32 -11.61 15.71
CA GLN A 101 7.91 -12.78 16.35
C GLN A 101 7.95 -12.63 17.88
N HIS A 102 8.19 -11.42 18.38
CA HIS A 102 8.23 -11.12 19.82
C HIS A 102 6.88 -10.68 20.39
N GLN A 103 5.78 -10.78 19.62
CA GLN A 103 4.42 -10.42 20.05
C GLN A 103 4.28 -8.97 20.54
N LEU A 104 5.21 -8.09 20.16
CA LEU A 104 5.27 -6.72 20.64
C LEU A 104 4.07 -5.89 20.14
N HIS A 105 3.59 -6.18 18.93
CA HIS A 105 2.36 -5.62 18.37
C HIS A 105 1.14 -5.83 19.28
N ARG A 106 0.96 -7.03 19.86
CA ARG A 106 -0.16 -7.34 20.77
C ARG A 106 -0.10 -6.49 22.03
N ARG A 107 1.11 -6.29 22.57
CA ARG A 107 1.33 -5.43 23.75
C ARG A 107 0.96 -3.98 23.45
N PHE A 108 1.38 -3.45 22.30
CA PHE A 108 1.02 -2.09 21.90
C PHE A 108 -0.48 -1.92 21.63
N ALA A 109 -1.10 -2.88 20.93
CA ALA A 109 -2.55 -2.89 20.71
C ALA A 109 -3.31 -2.82 22.04
N LEU A 110 -3.00 -3.72 22.99
CA LEU A 110 -3.64 -3.75 24.30
C LEU A 110 -3.37 -2.47 25.11
N ALA A 111 -2.15 -1.91 25.04
CA ALA A 111 -1.83 -0.66 25.71
C ALA A 111 -2.61 0.54 25.15
N ILE A 112 -2.87 0.57 23.85
CA ILE A 112 -3.73 1.59 23.23
C ILE A 112 -5.17 1.34 23.67
N LEU A 113 -5.70 0.14 23.46
CA LEU A 113 -7.08 -0.21 23.78
C LEU A 113 -7.46 0.05 25.24
N ARG A 114 -6.58 -0.24 26.21
CA ARG A 114 -6.82 0.05 27.64
C ARG A 114 -6.97 1.54 27.96
N ARG A 115 -6.39 2.44 27.14
CA ARG A 115 -6.54 3.89 27.33
C ARG A 115 -7.89 4.40 26.81
N PHE A 116 -8.52 3.64 25.92
CA PHE A 116 -9.85 3.95 25.44
C PHE A 116 -10.88 3.40 26.44
N GLY A 117 -11.78 4.27 26.89
CA GLY A 117 -12.77 3.94 27.92
C GLY A 117 -13.80 2.89 27.49
N SER A 118 -14.72 2.58 28.38
CA SER A 118 -15.68 1.47 28.25
C SER A 118 -16.88 1.74 27.32
N HIS A 119 -17.06 2.92 26.75
CA HIS A 119 -18.24 3.19 25.92
C HIS A 119 -18.07 2.70 24.46
N SER A 120 -19.13 2.19 23.83
CA SER A 120 -19.14 1.68 22.44
C SER A 120 -18.32 2.50 21.43
N HIS A 121 -18.50 3.81 21.41
CA HIS A 121 -17.79 4.70 20.49
C HIS A 121 -16.30 4.84 20.82
N ARG A 122 -15.92 4.77 22.11
CA ARG A 122 -14.51 4.77 22.54
C ARG A 122 -13.84 3.45 22.18
N VAL A 123 -14.56 2.35 22.27
CA VAL A 123 -14.07 1.01 21.88
C VAL A 123 -13.81 0.99 20.38
N LEU A 124 -14.77 1.45 19.56
CA LEU A 124 -14.56 1.62 18.13
C LEU A 124 -13.33 2.48 17.86
N ALA A 125 -13.24 3.67 18.47
CA ALA A 125 -12.09 4.57 18.28
C ALA A 125 -10.77 3.90 18.69
N GLY A 126 -10.75 3.15 19.79
CA GLY A 126 -9.57 2.45 20.27
C GLY A 126 -9.12 1.33 19.34
N VAL A 127 -10.05 0.55 18.80
CA VAL A 127 -9.77 -0.50 17.81
C VAL A 127 -9.26 0.11 16.51
N MET A 128 -9.91 1.18 16.02
CA MET A 128 -9.48 1.91 14.83
C MET A 128 -8.08 2.50 15.01
N ALA A 129 -7.83 3.20 16.13
CA ALA A 129 -6.55 3.83 16.42
C ALA A 129 -5.42 2.80 16.62
N ALA A 130 -5.69 1.70 17.34
CA ALA A 130 -4.71 0.64 17.53
C ALA A 130 -4.33 -0.01 16.19
N THR A 131 -5.32 -0.35 15.36
CA THR A 131 -5.07 -0.95 14.05
C THR A 131 -4.35 0.04 13.12
N PHE A 132 -4.77 1.30 13.09
CA PHE A 132 -4.12 2.35 12.30
C PHE A 132 -2.66 2.52 12.67
N LEU A 133 -2.35 2.66 13.97
CA LEU A 133 -0.98 2.88 14.44
C LEU A 133 -0.07 1.69 14.19
N LEU A 134 -0.59 0.46 14.28
CA LEU A 134 0.18 -0.73 13.91
C LEU A 134 0.44 -0.79 12.41
N SER A 135 -0.57 -0.47 11.59
CA SER A 135 -0.46 -0.54 10.13
C SER A 135 0.38 0.58 9.51
N LEU A 136 0.77 1.61 10.29
CA LEU A 136 1.79 2.57 9.87
C LEU A 136 3.15 1.90 9.60
N TRP A 137 3.41 0.74 10.21
CA TRP A 137 4.74 0.12 10.22
C TRP A 137 4.73 -1.35 9.78
N MET A 138 3.55 -1.96 9.81
CA MET A 138 3.32 -3.35 9.44
C MET A 138 2.40 -3.37 8.22
N SER A 139 2.40 -4.48 7.47
CA SER A 139 1.48 -4.61 6.35
C SER A 139 0.03 -4.61 6.82
N ASN A 140 -0.87 -4.07 6.00
CA ASN A 140 -2.30 -4.02 6.29
C ASN A 140 -2.85 -5.42 6.63
N THR A 141 -2.46 -6.43 5.83
CA THR A 141 -2.84 -7.84 6.02
C THR A 141 -2.39 -8.39 7.37
N ALA A 142 -1.09 -8.23 7.69
CA ALA A 142 -0.54 -8.73 8.95
C ALA A 142 -1.24 -8.08 10.14
N THR A 143 -1.46 -6.77 10.07
CA THR A 143 -2.16 -6.01 11.11
C THR A 143 -3.59 -6.52 11.32
N ALA A 144 -4.33 -6.77 10.24
CA ALA A 144 -5.70 -7.28 10.32
C ALA A 144 -5.76 -8.70 10.91
N VAL A 145 -4.86 -9.60 10.50
CA VAL A 145 -4.76 -10.97 11.06
C VAL A 145 -4.50 -10.92 12.56
N MET A 146 -3.61 -10.02 13.01
CA MET A 146 -3.26 -9.88 14.42
C MET A 146 -4.38 -9.24 15.25
N MET A 147 -5.05 -8.24 14.69
CA MET A 147 -6.11 -7.51 15.39
C MET A 147 -7.42 -8.30 15.45
N LEU A 148 -7.67 -9.24 14.54
CA LEU A 148 -8.93 -9.99 14.49
C LEU A 148 -9.21 -10.78 15.78
N PRO A 149 -8.31 -11.64 16.29
CA PRO A 149 -8.54 -12.34 17.54
C PRO A 149 -8.77 -11.40 18.74
N LEU A 150 -8.04 -10.28 18.81
CA LEU A 150 -8.20 -9.28 19.87
C LEU A 150 -9.58 -8.60 19.78
N THR A 151 -9.98 -8.21 18.57
CA THR A 151 -11.25 -7.54 18.30
C THR A 151 -12.43 -8.46 18.56
N LEU A 152 -12.36 -9.72 18.12
CA LEU A 152 -13.39 -10.74 18.43
C LEU A 152 -13.45 -11.06 19.92
N SER A 153 -12.30 -11.10 20.61
CA SER A 153 -12.28 -11.26 22.05
C SER A 153 -13.00 -10.11 22.75
N LEU A 154 -12.85 -8.87 22.27
CA LEU A 154 -13.55 -7.72 22.82
C LEU A 154 -15.05 -7.78 22.59
N ILE A 155 -15.44 -8.12 21.36
CA ILE A 155 -16.83 -8.26 20.96
C ILE A 155 -17.56 -9.28 21.85
N ARG A 156 -16.93 -10.42 22.17
CA ARG A 156 -17.53 -11.45 23.05
C ARG A 156 -17.83 -10.99 24.47
N HIS A 157 -17.22 -9.91 24.94
CA HIS A 157 -17.47 -9.35 26.27
C HIS A 157 -18.42 -8.14 26.24
N LEU A 158 -19.02 -7.82 25.08
CA LEU A 158 -20.07 -6.81 25.00
C LEU A 158 -21.33 -7.36 25.71
N PRO A 159 -21.96 -6.60 26.63
CA PRO A 159 -23.12 -7.07 27.39
C PRO A 159 -24.37 -7.24 26.52
N SER A 160 -24.41 -6.59 25.35
CA SER A 160 -25.44 -6.76 24.34
C SER A 160 -24.82 -7.26 23.03
N GLN A 161 -25.33 -8.38 22.52
CA GLN A 161 -25.03 -8.86 21.17
C GLN A 161 -25.80 -8.02 20.14
N ASP A 162 -25.32 -6.80 19.91
CA ASP A 162 -25.88 -5.88 18.92
C ASP A 162 -25.08 -5.99 17.61
N ASP A 163 -25.74 -6.52 16.57
CA ASP A 163 -25.15 -6.77 15.25
C ASP A 163 -24.50 -5.52 14.63
N LEU A 164 -25.09 -4.33 14.86
CA LEU A 164 -24.58 -3.07 14.32
C LEU A 164 -23.26 -2.68 15.00
N LEU A 165 -23.17 -2.82 16.32
CA LEU A 165 -21.97 -2.54 17.08
C LEU A 165 -20.82 -3.48 16.70
N GLU A 166 -21.08 -4.80 16.67
CA GLU A 166 -20.06 -5.79 16.31
C GLU A 166 -19.52 -5.54 14.90
N ARG A 167 -20.44 -5.33 13.94
CA ARG A 167 -20.11 -5.04 12.55
C ARG A 167 -19.27 -3.78 12.44
N ASN A 168 -19.66 -2.68 13.07
CA ASN A 168 -18.96 -1.42 12.92
C ASN A 168 -17.57 -1.45 13.59
N ILE A 169 -17.40 -2.20 14.67
CA ILE A 169 -16.08 -2.45 15.28
C ILE A 169 -15.18 -3.23 14.31
N LEU A 170 -15.69 -4.29 13.68
CA LEU A 170 -14.92 -5.07 12.70
C LEU A 170 -14.60 -4.26 11.43
N LEU A 171 -15.56 -3.49 10.89
CA LEU A 171 -15.31 -2.58 9.78
C LEU A 171 -14.27 -1.51 10.14
N GLY A 172 -14.40 -0.92 11.34
CA GLY A 172 -13.43 0.05 11.85
C GLY A 172 -12.03 -0.53 11.95
N MET A 173 -11.90 -1.80 12.37
CA MET A 173 -10.61 -2.48 12.37
C MET A 173 -10.05 -2.60 10.95
N ALA A 174 -10.80 -3.14 9.98
CA ALA A 174 -10.32 -3.28 8.61
C ALA A 174 -9.94 -1.93 7.97
N TRP A 175 -10.76 -0.91 8.17
CA TRP A 175 -10.50 0.44 7.65
C TRP A 175 -9.32 1.10 8.34
N GLY A 176 -9.14 0.87 9.65
CA GLY A 176 -7.96 1.30 10.38
C GLY A 176 -6.67 0.72 9.79
N ALA A 177 -6.66 -0.57 9.42
CA ALA A 177 -5.52 -1.19 8.75
C ALA A 177 -5.23 -0.52 7.39
N ASN A 178 -6.25 -0.41 6.52
CA ASN A 178 -6.07 0.19 5.19
C ASN A 178 -5.58 1.65 5.26
N LEU A 179 -6.17 2.46 6.14
CA LEU A 179 -5.81 3.87 6.31
C LEU A 179 -4.46 4.05 6.99
N GLY A 180 -4.08 3.16 7.91
CA GLY A 180 -2.77 3.23 8.57
C GLY A 180 -1.62 3.03 7.58
N GLY A 181 -1.77 2.10 6.64
CA GLY A 181 -0.74 1.86 5.60
C GLY A 181 -0.43 3.07 4.73
N ILE A 182 -1.36 4.02 4.58
CA ILE A 182 -1.18 5.26 3.80
C ILE A 182 -0.18 6.20 4.49
N GLY A 183 -0.15 6.22 5.82
CA GLY A 183 0.50 7.29 6.60
C GLY A 183 2.03 7.32 6.57
N THR A 184 2.69 6.21 6.23
CA THR A 184 4.17 6.17 6.10
C THR A 184 4.57 5.53 4.77
N LEU A 185 5.82 5.76 4.36
CA LEU A 185 6.31 5.28 3.08
C LEU A 185 6.32 3.73 2.99
N ILE A 186 6.58 3.03 4.10
CA ILE A 186 6.65 1.55 4.13
C ILE A 186 5.34 0.86 4.51
N GLY A 187 4.30 1.62 4.89
CA GLY A 187 3.05 1.06 5.43
C GLY A 187 2.29 0.19 4.42
N THR A 188 2.29 0.57 3.15
CA THR A 188 1.60 -0.18 2.08
C THR A 188 2.41 -0.17 0.78
N PRO A 189 2.40 -1.26 -0.02
CA PRO A 189 3.18 -1.34 -1.26
C PRO A 189 2.96 -0.21 -2.28
N PRO A 190 1.71 0.26 -2.55
CA PRO A 190 1.45 1.40 -3.43
C PRO A 190 2.37 2.62 -3.21
N ASN A 191 2.63 2.98 -1.95
CA ASN A 191 3.43 4.16 -1.60
C ASN A 191 4.88 4.03 -2.15
N LEU A 192 5.44 2.83 -2.09
CA LEU A 192 6.77 2.56 -2.62
C LEU A 192 6.80 2.38 -4.12
N VAL A 193 5.74 1.83 -4.73
CA VAL A 193 5.63 1.83 -6.21
C VAL A 193 5.75 3.28 -6.69
N TYR A 194 5.00 4.20 -6.07
CA TYR A 194 5.09 5.62 -6.38
C TYR A 194 6.50 6.18 -6.17
N ALA A 195 7.11 5.94 -5.01
CA ALA A 195 8.44 6.49 -4.71
C ALA A 195 9.52 5.96 -5.66
N ALA A 196 9.47 4.67 -6.00
CA ALA A 196 10.38 4.04 -6.95
C ALA A 196 10.17 4.57 -8.36
N PHE A 197 8.92 4.62 -8.82
CA PHE A 197 8.59 5.15 -10.12
C PHE A 197 9.03 6.62 -10.26
N ARG A 198 8.78 7.46 -9.25
CA ARG A 198 9.20 8.86 -9.25
C ARG A 198 10.72 9.01 -9.29
N GLN A 199 11.44 8.21 -8.52
CA GLN A 199 12.90 8.23 -8.54
C GLN A 199 13.47 7.79 -9.89
N GLN A 200 12.92 6.74 -10.50
CA GLN A 200 13.39 6.21 -11.78
C GLN A 200 13.05 7.13 -12.94
N SER A 201 11.80 7.60 -13.03
CA SER A 201 11.33 8.35 -14.19
C SER A 201 11.68 9.84 -14.13
N LEU A 202 11.78 10.43 -12.93
CA LEU A 202 12.04 11.87 -12.75
C LEU A 202 13.38 12.16 -12.06
N GLY A 203 14.11 11.15 -11.59
CA GLY A 203 15.36 11.35 -10.82
C GLY A 203 15.15 11.96 -9.43
N GLN A 204 13.90 12.05 -8.96
CA GLN A 204 13.56 12.73 -7.71
C GLN A 204 13.23 11.72 -6.60
N GLU A 205 14.12 11.62 -5.61
CA GLU A 205 13.93 10.76 -4.44
C GLU A 205 12.72 11.23 -3.60
N VAL A 206 11.99 10.27 -3.04
CA VAL A 206 10.94 10.53 -2.06
C VAL A 206 11.48 10.17 -0.69
N TYR A 207 11.75 11.18 0.13
CA TYR A 207 12.25 10.96 1.48
C TYR A 207 11.14 10.48 2.41
N PHE A 208 11.50 9.59 3.35
CA PHE A 208 10.54 9.03 4.32
C PHE A 208 9.81 10.12 5.10
N LEU A 209 10.55 11.12 5.57
CA LEU A 209 10.00 12.25 6.33
C LEU A 209 9.02 13.07 5.48
N ASP A 210 9.39 13.38 4.23
CA ASP A 210 8.56 14.18 3.34
C ASP A 210 7.23 13.49 3.04
N TRP A 211 7.27 12.19 2.70
CA TRP A 211 6.04 11.41 2.54
C TRP A 211 5.16 11.50 3.78
N SER A 212 5.75 11.25 4.95
CA SER A 212 5.01 11.20 6.21
C SER A 212 4.39 12.56 6.54
N LEU A 213 5.12 13.67 6.41
CA LEU A 213 4.60 15.01 6.71
C LEU A 213 3.43 15.41 5.81
N HIS A 214 3.47 15.03 4.54
CA HIS A 214 2.47 15.41 3.55
C HIS A 214 1.25 14.48 3.55
N ILE A 215 1.44 13.18 3.73
CA ILE A 215 0.40 12.15 3.54
C ILE A 215 -0.23 11.68 4.86
N PHE A 216 0.53 11.65 5.97
CA PHE A 216 0.00 11.27 7.28
C PHE A 216 -1.22 12.12 7.71
N PRO A 217 -1.24 13.46 7.53
CA PRO A 217 -2.42 14.25 7.86
C PRO A 217 -3.66 13.82 7.06
N ILE A 218 -3.51 13.46 5.78
CA ILE A 218 -4.60 12.96 4.95
C ILE A 218 -5.11 11.63 5.52
N ALA A 219 -4.22 10.70 5.86
CA ALA A 219 -4.59 9.41 6.46
C ALA A 219 -5.35 9.59 7.80
N VAL A 220 -4.95 10.55 8.63
CA VAL A 220 -5.65 10.89 9.89
C VAL A 220 -7.02 11.49 9.63
N LEU A 221 -7.14 12.41 8.66
CA LEU A 221 -8.43 12.99 8.28
C LEU A 221 -9.41 11.92 7.79
N LEU A 222 -8.91 10.98 6.97
CA LEU A 222 -9.69 9.82 6.52
C LEU A 222 -10.08 8.91 7.69
N LEU A 223 -9.18 8.67 8.65
CA LEU A 223 -9.47 7.86 9.85
C LEU A 223 -10.57 8.50 10.71
N VAL A 224 -10.49 9.81 10.93
CA VAL A 224 -11.52 10.57 11.66
C VAL A 224 -12.85 10.52 10.91
N GLY A 225 -12.82 10.70 9.59
CA GLY A 225 -13.98 10.57 8.72
C GLY A 225 -14.65 9.19 8.80
N ALA A 226 -13.86 8.14 8.68
CA ALA A 226 -14.26 6.75 8.87
C ALA A 226 -14.89 6.51 10.25
N PHE A 227 -14.27 7.04 11.31
CA PHE A 227 -14.77 6.93 12.66
C PHE A 227 -16.13 7.63 12.82
N LEU A 228 -16.28 8.85 12.31
CA LEU A 228 -17.55 9.59 12.38
C LEU A 228 -18.67 8.87 11.61
N LEU A 229 -18.35 8.28 10.46
CA LEU A 229 -19.29 7.48 9.67
C LEU A 229 -19.75 6.25 10.44
N LEU A 230 -18.82 5.45 10.97
CA LEU A 230 -19.11 4.19 11.68
C LEU A 230 -19.69 4.44 13.08
N ARG A 231 -19.44 5.60 13.69
CA ARG A 231 -20.03 5.99 14.97
C ARG A 231 -21.52 6.32 14.85
N ARG A 232 -21.97 6.73 13.67
CA ARG A 232 -23.36 7.17 13.46
C ARG A 232 -24.32 6.04 13.84
N ASN A 233 -25.26 6.35 14.72
CA ASN A 233 -26.27 5.41 15.24
C ASN A 233 -25.71 4.21 16.04
N LEU A 234 -24.47 4.27 16.54
CA LEU A 234 -23.96 3.23 17.43
C LEU A 234 -24.79 3.17 18.73
N PRO A 235 -25.20 1.98 19.17
CA PRO A 235 -25.89 1.82 20.45
C PRO A 235 -24.95 2.21 21.60
N ALA A 236 -25.52 2.87 22.61
CA ALA A 236 -24.80 3.25 23.82
C ALA A 236 -24.67 2.05 24.76
N VAL A 237 -23.53 1.38 24.71
CA VAL A 237 -23.21 0.21 25.55
C VAL A 237 -21.97 0.54 26.37
N SER A 238 -21.97 0.12 27.64
CA SER A 238 -20.83 0.27 28.56
C SER A 238 -20.16 -1.08 28.79
N LEU A 239 -18.87 -1.16 28.50
CA LEU A 239 -17.95 -2.28 28.76
C LEU A 239 -17.36 -2.24 30.19
N THR A 240 -18.14 -1.81 31.18
CA THR A 240 -17.66 -1.63 32.56
C THR A 240 -17.13 -2.92 33.21
N GLU A 241 -17.31 -4.08 32.57
CA GLU A 241 -16.90 -5.40 33.08
C GLU A 241 -15.78 -6.08 32.25
N VAL A 242 -15.19 -5.41 31.25
CA VAL A 242 -14.13 -6.06 30.44
C VAL A 242 -12.83 -6.14 31.24
N ALA A 243 -12.54 -7.32 31.76
CA ALA A 243 -11.26 -7.66 32.34
C ALA A 243 -10.21 -7.78 31.22
N TRP A 244 -9.43 -6.72 31.01
CA TRP A 244 -8.28 -6.78 30.11
C TRP A 244 -7.23 -7.72 30.69
N PRO A 245 -6.57 -8.56 29.86
CA PRO A 245 -5.42 -9.35 30.32
C PRO A 245 -4.42 -8.44 31.03
N ALA A 246 -3.79 -8.87 32.12
CA ALA A 246 -2.79 -8.05 32.80
C ALA A 246 -1.59 -7.75 31.88
N SER A 247 -0.88 -6.64 32.12
CA SER A 247 0.38 -6.40 31.42
C SER A 247 1.46 -7.31 32.00
N GLU A 248 1.92 -8.30 31.24
CA GLU A 248 3.10 -9.08 31.62
C GLU A 248 4.35 -8.19 31.64
N PRO A 249 5.40 -8.54 32.40
CA PRO A 249 6.70 -7.87 32.30
C PRO A 249 7.25 -7.95 30.88
N TRP A 250 8.03 -6.95 30.46
CA TRP A 250 8.68 -6.97 29.16
C TRP A 250 9.80 -8.01 29.13
N SER A 251 9.76 -8.90 28.13
CA SER A 251 10.84 -9.84 27.84
C SER A 251 12.09 -9.10 27.34
N SER A 252 13.25 -9.75 27.41
CA SER A 252 14.47 -9.14 26.84
C SER A 252 14.38 -8.99 25.33
N GLY A 253 13.68 -9.89 24.63
CA GLY A 253 13.48 -9.82 23.18
C GLY A 253 12.63 -8.63 22.81
N GLU A 254 11.47 -8.47 23.46
CA GLU A 254 10.54 -7.34 23.27
C GLU A 254 11.25 -5.99 23.43
N LYS A 255 12.05 -5.83 24.50
CA LYS A 255 12.78 -4.57 24.76
C LYS A 255 13.78 -4.23 23.66
N ARG A 256 14.55 -5.23 23.20
CA ARG A 256 15.62 -5.03 22.21
C ARG A 256 15.03 -4.78 20.83
N VAL A 257 13.98 -5.51 20.44
CA VAL A 257 13.24 -5.26 19.20
C VAL A 257 12.61 -3.87 19.21
N ALA A 258 11.94 -3.48 20.29
CA ALA A 258 11.37 -2.14 20.42
C ALA A 258 12.44 -1.05 20.31
N ALA A 259 13.62 -1.25 20.92
CA ALA A 259 14.73 -0.32 20.82
C ALA A 259 15.26 -0.19 19.38
N ILE A 260 15.53 -1.31 18.69
CA ILE A 260 16.00 -1.31 17.29
C ILE A 260 14.96 -0.61 16.39
N PHE A 261 13.70 -0.97 16.57
CA PHE A 261 12.60 -0.38 15.81
C PHE A 261 12.49 1.13 16.03
N ALA A 262 12.49 1.59 17.29
CA ALA A 262 12.41 3.02 17.63
C ALA A 262 13.62 3.80 17.13
N LEU A 263 14.83 3.24 17.22
CA LEU A 263 16.05 3.86 16.70
C LEU A 263 15.98 3.98 15.17
N THR A 264 15.53 2.95 14.47
CA THR A 264 15.41 2.96 13.01
C THR A 264 14.36 3.98 12.55
N ALA A 265 13.18 3.99 13.17
CA ALA A 265 12.13 4.96 12.88
C ALA A 265 12.59 6.41 13.16
N SER A 266 13.29 6.64 14.27
CA SER A 266 13.85 7.95 14.60
C SER A 266 14.91 8.38 13.59
N ALA A 267 15.75 7.44 13.13
CA ALA A 267 16.76 7.71 12.12
C ALA A 267 16.15 8.05 10.74
N TRP A 268 15.07 7.41 10.31
CA TRP A 268 14.32 7.83 9.12
C TRP A 268 13.75 9.24 9.26
N MET A 269 13.14 9.54 10.41
CA MET A 269 12.57 10.87 10.68
C MET A 269 13.63 11.97 10.75
N THR A 270 14.84 11.64 11.21
CA THR A 270 15.93 12.60 11.42
C THR A 270 17.04 12.49 10.38
N ARG A 271 16.84 11.72 9.30
CA ARG A 271 17.86 11.43 8.29
C ARG A 271 18.55 12.68 7.72
N PRO A 272 17.84 13.78 7.36
CA PRO A 272 18.49 14.98 6.83
C PRO A 272 19.52 15.58 7.81
N TRP A 273 19.21 15.60 9.10
CA TRP A 273 20.12 16.09 10.14
C TRP A 273 21.26 15.10 10.43
N LEU A 274 20.99 13.79 10.38
CA LEU A 274 22.03 12.77 10.50
C LEU A 274 23.04 12.84 9.35
N GLN A 275 22.57 13.06 8.13
CA GLN A 275 23.43 13.26 6.95
C GLN A 275 24.33 14.48 7.10
N ALA A 276 23.82 15.56 7.69
CA ALA A 276 24.61 16.77 7.97
C ALA A 276 25.70 16.53 9.04
N LEU A 277 25.44 15.67 10.03
CA LEU A 277 26.41 15.32 11.08
C LEU A 277 27.49 14.36 10.59
N PHE A 278 27.18 13.49 9.61
CA PHE A 278 28.12 12.54 9.03
C PHE A 278 28.24 12.71 7.51
N PRO A 279 28.84 13.81 7.01
CA PRO A 279 28.88 14.10 5.57
C PRO A 279 29.63 13.05 4.73
N SER A 280 30.55 12.32 5.35
CA SER A 280 31.34 11.27 4.70
C SER A 280 30.58 9.97 4.47
N LEU A 281 29.42 9.79 5.12
CA LEU A 281 28.56 8.63 4.96
C LEU A 281 27.36 9.00 4.10
N VAL A 282 27.08 8.20 3.08
CA VAL A 282 25.86 8.35 2.26
C VAL A 282 24.71 7.64 2.99
N LEU A 283 23.93 8.40 3.76
CA LEU A 283 22.79 7.89 4.53
C LEU A 283 21.52 7.97 3.70
N THR A 284 21.19 6.86 3.02
CA THR A 284 19.89 6.69 2.37
C THR A 284 18.87 6.07 3.33
N ASP A 285 17.58 6.24 3.05
CA ASP A 285 16.53 5.57 3.82
C ASP A 285 16.69 4.04 3.77
N THR A 286 17.07 3.50 2.61
CA THR A 286 17.41 2.08 2.43
C THR A 286 18.54 1.65 3.36
N TRP A 287 19.62 2.44 3.46
CA TRP A 287 20.75 2.12 4.32
C TRP A 287 20.33 2.04 5.80
N VAL A 288 19.58 3.05 6.27
CA VAL A 288 19.06 3.10 7.65
C VAL A 288 18.18 1.89 7.96
N GLY A 289 17.26 1.56 7.05
CA GLY A 289 16.38 0.40 7.19
C GLY A 289 17.17 -0.92 7.25
N MET A 290 18.11 -1.11 6.33
CA MET A 290 18.90 -2.34 6.25
C MET A 290 19.79 -2.54 7.49
N VAL A 291 20.35 -1.47 8.05
CA VAL A 291 21.05 -1.55 9.34
C VAL A 291 20.11 -2.05 10.45
N GLY A 292 18.92 -1.47 10.57
CA GLY A 292 17.91 -1.92 11.54
C GLY A 292 17.53 -3.40 11.35
N ALA A 293 17.30 -3.83 10.11
CA ALA A 293 16.97 -5.21 9.79
C ALA A 293 18.12 -6.19 10.11
N LEU A 294 19.37 -5.85 9.77
CA LEU A 294 20.54 -6.68 10.07
C LEU A 294 20.84 -6.75 11.58
N LEU A 295 20.52 -5.70 12.34
CA LEU A 295 20.60 -5.72 13.80
C LEU A 295 19.68 -6.79 14.41
N LEU A 296 18.51 -7.07 13.82
CA LEU A 296 17.62 -8.13 14.33
C LEU A 296 18.23 -9.53 14.20
N PHE A 297 19.04 -9.78 13.17
CA PHE A 297 19.73 -11.06 12.99
C PHE A 297 20.97 -11.21 13.87
N SER A 298 21.62 -10.11 14.24
CA SER A 298 22.89 -10.12 14.99
C SER A 298 22.69 -9.98 16.50
N VAL A 299 21.76 -9.12 16.93
CA VAL A 299 21.46 -8.92 18.35
C VAL A 299 20.77 -10.16 18.91
N ARG A 300 21.18 -10.54 20.13
CA ARG A 300 20.63 -11.67 20.87
C ARG A 300 19.81 -11.21 22.07
N ASP A 301 18.81 -11.99 22.44
CA ASP A 301 18.08 -11.83 23.69
C ASP A 301 18.87 -12.40 24.89
N ARG A 302 18.27 -12.39 26.09
CA ARG A 302 18.91 -12.97 27.30
C ARG A 302 19.11 -14.48 27.21
N ALA A 303 18.28 -15.18 26.44
CA ALA A 303 18.43 -16.61 26.17
C ALA A 303 19.46 -16.90 25.05
N ARG A 304 20.19 -15.88 24.58
CA ARG A 304 21.17 -15.94 23.48
C ARG A 304 20.55 -16.31 22.12
N GLN A 305 19.25 -16.15 21.93
CA GLN A 305 18.58 -16.37 20.66
C GLN A 305 18.57 -15.09 19.81
N PRO A 306 18.70 -15.19 18.47
CA PRO A 306 18.44 -14.08 17.55
C PRO A 306 17.10 -13.41 17.81
N LEU A 307 17.03 -12.09 17.61
CA LEU A 307 15.73 -11.42 17.59
C LEU A 307 14.92 -11.80 16.33
N LEU A 308 15.59 -12.09 15.22
CA LEU A 308 15.00 -12.62 14.00
C LEU A 308 15.84 -13.78 13.44
N THR A 309 15.21 -14.88 13.07
CA THR A 309 15.86 -16.02 12.38
C THR A 309 15.60 -15.95 10.88
N TRP A 310 16.42 -16.63 10.08
CA TRP A 310 16.18 -16.72 8.64
C TRP A 310 14.87 -17.44 8.29
N GLN A 311 14.50 -18.46 9.08
CA GLN A 311 13.23 -19.17 8.94
C GLN A 311 12.03 -18.22 9.11
N GLU A 312 12.14 -17.23 9.99
CA GLU A 312 11.12 -16.19 10.15
C GLU A 312 11.17 -15.18 9.01
N ALA A 313 12.36 -14.83 8.52
CA ALA A 313 12.54 -13.95 7.37
C ALA A 313 11.98 -14.54 6.06
N GLN A 314 11.94 -15.86 5.92
CA GLN A 314 11.31 -16.53 4.76
C GLN A 314 9.79 -16.31 4.69
N LYS A 315 9.15 -15.90 5.78
CA LYS A 315 7.70 -15.70 5.87
C LYS A 315 7.23 -14.31 5.42
N ILE A 316 8.15 -13.43 5.02
CA ILE A 316 7.79 -12.12 4.48
C ILE A 316 7.24 -12.25 3.06
N GLU A 317 6.58 -11.20 2.57
CA GLU A 317 5.93 -11.16 1.26
C GLU A 317 6.92 -10.91 0.11
N TRP A 318 7.80 -11.89 -0.17
CA TRP A 318 8.81 -11.80 -1.25
C TRP A 318 8.22 -11.50 -2.63
N GLY A 319 6.99 -11.96 -2.90
CA GLY A 319 6.30 -11.70 -4.15
C GLY A 319 6.06 -10.20 -4.42
N ILE A 320 5.87 -9.41 -3.36
CA ILE A 320 5.70 -7.96 -3.47
C ILE A 320 7.00 -7.29 -3.94
N LEU A 321 8.15 -7.81 -3.49
CA LEU A 321 9.47 -7.31 -3.91
C LEU A 321 9.69 -7.49 -5.42
N LEU A 322 9.31 -8.66 -5.97
CA LEU A 322 9.37 -8.93 -7.40
C LEU A 322 8.39 -8.08 -8.21
N LEU A 323 7.22 -7.80 -7.63
CA LEU A 323 6.18 -7.00 -8.26
C LEU A 323 6.64 -5.55 -8.52
N PHE A 324 7.41 -4.96 -7.61
CA PHE A 324 8.05 -3.67 -7.85
C PHE A 324 8.96 -3.71 -9.08
N GLY A 325 9.81 -4.72 -9.21
CA GLY A 325 10.71 -4.85 -10.37
C GLY A 325 9.97 -4.94 -11.70
N GLY A 326 8.83 -5.64 -11.74
CA GLY A 326 7.97 -5.67 -12.93
C GLY A 326 7.36 -4.30 -13.29
N GLY A 327 6.89 -3.55 -12.29
CA GLY A 327 6.39 -2.18 -12.49
C GLY A 327 7.49 -1.21 -12.97
N MET A 328 8.68 -1.31 -12.39
CA MET A 328 9.85 -0.50 -12.78
C MET A 328 10.36 -0.85 -14.19
N SER A 329 10.22 -2.12 -14.57
CA SER A 329 10.55 -2.56 -15.93
C SER A 329 9.54 -2.01 -16.95
N LEU A 330 8.23 -1.98 -16.62
CA LEU A 330 7.20 -1.31 -17.44
C LEU A 330 7.54 0.18 -17.64
N ALA A 331 7.88 0.88 -16.56
CA ALA A 331 8.28 2.28 -16.62
C ALA A 331 9.49 2.50 -17.54
N ALA A 332 10.56 1.71 -17.35
CA ALA A 332 11.75 1.76 -18.20
C ALA A 332 11.43 1.47 -19.67
N GLY A 333 10.62 0.45 -19.96
CA GLY A 333 10.24 0.09 -21.33
C GLY A 333 9.43 1.21 -22.01
N MET A 334 8.49 1.83 -21.29
CA MET A 334 7.72 2.97 -21.81
C MET A 334 8.58 4.18 -22.13
N GLN A 335 9.59 4.46 -21.30
CA GLN A 335 10.55 5.54 -21.54
C GLN A 335 11.50 5.22 -22.70
N ALA A 336 12.05 4.00 -22.74
CA ALA A 336 12.98 3.57 -23.79
C ALA A 336 12.32 3.51 -25.18
N SER A 337 11.03 3.17 -25.26
CA SER A 337 10.29 3.08 -26.54
C SER A 337 9.78 4.41 -27.07
N GLY A 338 9.91 5.51 -26.33
CA GLY A 338 9.34 6.80 -26.76
C GLY A 338 7.80 6.85 -26.71
N TRP A 339 7.17 5.94 -25.97
CA TRP A 339 5.70 5.82 -25.93
C TRP A 339 5.06 6.95 -25.12
N LEU A 340 5.69 7.36 -24.01
CA LEU A 340 5.19 8.45 -23.17
C LEU A 340 5.11 9.77 -23.95
N GLU A 341 6.12 10.04 -24.79
CA GLU A 341 6.23 11.21 -25.65
C GLU A 341 5.15 11.20 -26.74
N SER A 342 4.89 10.03 -27.32
CA SER A 342 3.84 9.85 -28.33
C SER A 342 2.44 10.07 -27.75
N LEU A 343 2.21 9.62 -26.52
CA LEU A 343 0.96 9.88 -25.80
C LEU A 343 0.83 11.37 -25.43
N ALA A 344 1.92 12.03 -25.04
CA ALA A 344 1.93 13.45 -24.75
C ALA A 344 1.64 14.31 -26.00
N ALA A 345 2.17 13.91 -27.16
CA ALA A 345 1.91 14.57 -28.44
C ALA A 345 0.46 14.42 -28.96
N SER A 346 -0.29 13.43 -28.46
CA SER A 346 -1.68 13.15 -28.89
C SER A 346 -2.72 14.18 -28.43
N GLY A 347 -2.31 15.19 -27.63
CA GLY A 347 -2.93 16.51 -27.70
C GLY A 347 -4.34 16.68 -27.12
N HIS A 348 -4.57 16.25 -25.88
CA HIS A 348 -5.63 16.86 -25.07
C HIS A 348 -4.98 17.98 -24.26
N THR A 349 -5.17 19.24 -24.62
CA THR A 349 -4.66 20.37 -23.81
C THR A 349 -5.84 21.21 -23.34
N GLY A 350 -5.77 21.75 -22.12
CA GLY A 350 -6.71 22.77 -21.64
C GLY A 350 -7.74 22.33 -20.59
N TRP A 351 -7.68 21.11 -20.05
CA TRP A 351 -8.50 20.75 -18.89
C TRP A 351 -7.89 21.34 -17.61
N PRO A 352 -8.71 21.89 -16.69
CA PRO A 352 -8.20 22.44 -15.44
C PRO A 352 -7.43 21.38 -14.64
N PRO A 353 -6.27 21.69 -14.02
CA PRO A 353 -5.52 20.73 -13.22
C PRO A 353 -6.40 20.05 -12.14
N ALA A 354 -7.30 20.82 -11.52
CA ALA A 354 -8.27 20.31 -10.54
C ALA A 354 -9.12 19.14 -11.06
N LEU A 355 -9.50 19.15 -12.34
CA LEU A 355 -10.27 18.08 -12.96
C LEU A 355 -9.42 16.82 -13.13
N TRP A 356 -8.15 16.96 -13.51
CA TRP A 356 -7.23 15.82 -13.58
C TRP A 356 -6.95 15.20 -12.22
N VAL A 357 -6.76 16.01 -11.17
CA VAL A 357 -6.66 15.50 -9.79
C VAL A 357 -7.91 14.68 -9.43
N LEU A 358 -9.10 15.18 -9.77
CA LEU A 358 -10.36 14.47 -9.49
C LEU A 358 -10.42 13.13 -10.23
N ILE A 359 -10.07 13.11 -11.53
CA ILE A 359 -10.07 11.88 -12.35
C ILE A 359 -9.15 10.83 -11.75
N PHE A 360 -7.90 11.19 -11.42
CA PHE A 360 -6.95 10.24 -10.85
C PHE A 360 -7.29 9.83 -9.41
N THR A 361 -7.96 10.71 -8.65
CA THR A 361 -8.54 10.34 -7.35
C THR A 361 -9.65 9.30 -7.53
N LEU A 362 -10.55 9.51 -8.50
CA LEU A 362 -11.64 8.58 -8.79
C LEU A 362 -11.10 7.23 -9.26
N LEU A 363 -10.10 7.23 -10.15
CA LEU A 363 -9.40 6.01 -10.57
C LEU A 363 -8.76 5.30 -9.38
N GLY A 364 -8.10 6.02 -8.47
CA GLY A 364 -7.54 5.40 -7.26
C GLY A 364 -8.62 4.75 -6.39
N VAL A 365 -9.58 5.55 -5.92
CA VAL A 365 -10.56 5.16 -4.87
C VAL A 365 -11.60 4.14 -5.36
N TRP A 366 -12.08 4.26 -6.59
CA TRP A 366 -13.19 3.41 -7.05
C TRP A 366 -12.70 2.16 -7.75
N THR A 367 -11.60 2.25 -8.50
CA THR A 367 -11.07 1.11 -9.24
C THR A 367 -10.36 0.11 -8.31
N THR A 368 -9.85 0.56 -7.15
CA THR A 368 -9.27 -0.34 -6.14
C THR A 368 -10.27 -1.30 -5.50
N GLU A 369 -11.58 -1.08 -5.64
CA GLU A 369 -12.59 -2.04 -5.16
C GLU A 369 -12.61 -3.32 -6.00
N LEU A 370 -12.09 -3.24 -7.23
CA LEU A 370 -12.15 -4.33 -8.23
C LEU A 370 -10.80 -5.00 -8.43
N PHE A 371 -9.69 -4.33 -8.11
CA PHE A 371 -8.35 -4.76 -8.44
C PHE A 371 -7.39 -4.56 -7.26
N SER A 372 -6.33 -5.36 -7.22
CA SER A 372 -5.25 -5.19 -6.25
C SER A 372 -4.67 -3.77 -6.27
N ASN A 373 -4.56 -3.16 -5.08
CA ASN A 373 -4.05 -1.80 -4.88
C ASN A 373 -2.71 -1.58 -5.60
N MET A 374 -1.81 -2.56 -5.52
CA MET A 374 -0.49 -2.46 -6.12
C MET A 374 -0.53 -2.59 -7.64
N ALA A 375 -1.34 -3.52 -8.17
CA ALA A 375 -1.55 -3.65 -9.60
C ALA A 375 -2.09 -2.34 -10.22
N LEU A 376 -3.05 -1.71 -9.53
CA LEU A 376 -3.62 -0.43 -9.95
C LEU A 376 -2.54 0.66 -10.04
N VAL A 377 -1.73 0.84 -9.00
CA VAL A 377 -0.69 1.89 -8.99
C VAL A 377 0.42 1.59 -9.98
N SER A 378 0.96 0.37 -10.02
CA SER A 378 2.01 -0.02 -10.98
C SER A 378 1.57 0.15 -12.44
N GLY A 379 0.30 -0.11 -12.73
CA GLY A 379 -0.25 0.04 -14.06
C GLY A 379 -0.57 1.49 -14.46
N MET A 380 -1.05 2.29 -13.52
CA MET A 380 -1.60 3.62 -13.81
C MET A 380 -0.60 4.76 -13.63
N LEU A 381 0.50 4.59 -12.88
CA LEU A 381 1.53 5.64 -12.74
C LEU A 381 2.21 6.04 -14.05
N PRO A 382 2.56 5.12 -14.98
CA PRO A 382 3.08 5.53 -16.27
C PRO A 382 2.08 6.36 -17.08
N ILE A 383 0.78 6.04 -16.97
CA ILE A 383 -0.29 6.82 -17.60
C ILE A 383 -0.39 8.21 -16.93
N ALA A 384 -0.30 8.28 -15.60
CA ALA A 384 -0.25 9.54 -14.87
C ALA A 384 0.92 10.42 -15.34
N LEU A 385 2.10 9.82 -15.55
CA LEU A 385 3.28 10.53 -16.06
C LEU A 385 3.05 11.08 -17.46
N ALA A 386 2.55 10.25 -18.39
CA ALA A 386 2.26 10.68 -19.74
C ALA A 386 1.22 11.82 -19.77
N VAL A 387 0.13 11.69 -19.01
CA VAL A 387 -0.92 12.72 -18.91
C VAL A 387 -0.34 13.99 -18.30
N SER A 388 0.39 13.91 -17.19
CA SER A 388 0.98 15.10 -16.54
C SER A 388 1.93 15.86 -17.47
N SER A 389 2.75 15.13 -18.23
CA SER A 389 3.66 15.68 -19.24
C SER A 389 2.90 16.35 -20.38
N ALA A 390 1.83 15.71 -20.87
CA ALA A 390 0.97 16.25 -21.94
C ALA A 390 0.27 17.55 -21.53
N GLN A 391 -0.15 17.65 -20.26
CA GLN A 391 -0.86 18.82 -19.72
C GLN A 391 0.10 19.91 -19.23
N GLY A 392 1.40 19.63 -19.11
CA GLY A 392 2.35 20.54 -18.48
C GLY A 392 2.06 20.79 -17.00
N ILE A 393 1.54 19.79 -16.28
CA ILE A 393 1.25 19.88 -14.84
C ILE A 393 2.21 18.97 -14.05
N PRO A 394 2.49 19.28 -12.76
CA PRO A 394 3.30 18.40 -11.92
C PRO A 394 2.75 16.96 -11.86
N PHE A 395 3.63 15.97 -11.99
CA PHE A 395 3.30 14.54 -11.92
C PHE A 395 2.58 14.17 -10.63
N GLU A 396 3.00 14.77 -9.52
CA GLU A 396 2.50 14.55 -8.17
C GLU A 396 1.00 14.86 -8.04
N LEU A 397 0.47 15.81 -8.83
CA LEU A 397 -0.95 16.14 -8.86
C LEU A 397 -1.82 14.96 -9.31
N LEU A 398 -1.27 14.03 -10.09
CA LEU A 398 -2.00 12.85 -10.58
C LEU A 398 -1.58 11.59 -9.83
N ALA A 399 -0.29 11.46 -9.57
CA ALA A 399 0.30 10.26 -8.99
C ALA A 399 -0.03 10.07 -7.51
N ILE A 400 0.02 11.13 -6.70
CA ILE A 400 -0.29 11.04 -5.26
C ILE A 400 -1.77 10.68 -5.01
N PRO A 401 -2.78 11.37 -5.58
CA PRO A 401 -4.17 11.01 -5.34
C PRO A 401 -4.52 9.61 -5.85
N LEU A 402 -3.93 9.18 -6.96
CA LEU A 402 -4.04 7.79 -7.44
C LEU A 402 -3.48 6.81 -6.41
N THR A 403 -2.28 7.08 -5.89
CA THR A 403 -1.57 6.18 -4.96
C THR A 403 -2.27 6.08 -3.61
N VAL A 404 -2.66 7.22 -3.03
CA VAL A 404 -3.42 7.29 -1.77
C VAL A 404 -4.81 6.68 -1.95
N GLY A 405 -5.49 7.02 -3.06
CA GLY A 405 -6.80 6.49 -3.41
C GLY A 405 -6.81 4.97 -3.59
N ALA A 406 -5.75 4.41 -4.18
CA ALA A 406 -5.60 2.96 -4.33
C ALA A 406 -5.50 2.19 -3.00
N SER A 407 -5.33 2.88 -1.86
CA SER A 407 -5.41 2.25 -0.53
C SER A 407 -6.76 2.48 0.18
N CYS A 408 -7.71 3.14 -0.49
CA CYS A 408 -9.03 3.49 0.04
C CYS A 408 -10.12 2.51 -0.41
N ALA A 409 -9.89 1.21 -0.23
CA ALA A 409 -10.84 0.16 -0.56
C ALA A 409 -11.71 -0.22 0.65
N PHE A 410 -13.01 0.10 0.60
CA PHE A 410 -13.93 0.00 1.74
C PHE A 410 -15.23 -0.75 1.46
N MET A 411 -15.59 -1.01 0.20
CA MET A 411 -16.89 -1.57 -0.18
C MET A 411 -16.90 -3.10 -0.24
N LEU A 412 -15.89 -3.72 -0.85
CA LEU A 412 -15.90 -5.14 -1.17
C LEU A 412 -14.92 -5.95 -0.31
N PRO A 413 -15.28 -7.20 0.08
CA PRO A 413 -14.37 -8.09 0.80
C PRO A 413 -13.10 -8.40 0.02
N MET A 414 -13.23 -8.64 -1.29
CA MET A 414 -12.13 -9.07 -2.15
C MET A 414 -11.16 -7.93 -2.49
N ALA A 415 -11.52 -6.67 -2.21
CA ALA A 415 -10.71 -5.53 -2.59
C ALA A 415 -9.39 -5.47 -1.82
N THR A 416 -9.42 -5.80 -0.53
CA THR A 416 -8.20 -5.84 0.30
C THR A 416 -8.23 -6.98 1.32
N PRO A 417 -7.06 -7.55 1.68
CA PRO A 417 -7.01 -8.62 2.68
C PRO A 417 -7.65 -8.26 4.04
N PRO A 418 -7.50 -7.05 4.62
CA PRO A 418 -8.22 -6.67 5.83
C PRO A 418 -9.74 -6.80 5.71
N ASN A 419 -10.33 -6.40 4.58
CA ASN A 419 -11.76 -6.54 4.32
C ASN A 419 -12.17 -8.02 4.25
N ALA A 420 -11.39 -8.86 3.56
CA ALA A 420 -11.62 -10.30 3.47
C ALA A 420 -11.52 -11.00 4.84
N ILE A 421 -10.54 -10.61 5.67
CA ILE A 421 -10.31 -11.16 7.01
C ILE A 421 -11.50 -10.89 7.93
N VAL A 422 -12.01 -9.65 7.96
CA VAL A 422 -13.18 -9.34 8.79
C VAL A 422 -14.47 -9.95 8.24
N PHE A 423 -14.59 -10.07 6.92
CA PHE A 423 -15.72 -10.74 6.28
C PHE A 423 -15.76 -12.24 6.61
N ALA A 424 -14.60 -12.90 6.64
CA ALA A 424 -14.46 -14.31 6.99
C ALA A 424 -14.89 -14.65 8.44
N SER A 425 -15.07 -13.64 9.30
CA SER A 425 -15.64 -13.84 10.65
C SER A 425 -17.11 -14.29 10.65
N GLY A 426 -17.82 -14.16 9.52
CA GLY A 426 -19.24 -14.49 9.40
C GLY A 426 -20.20 -13.47 10.03
N LYS A 427 -19.67 -12.38 10.62
CA LYS A 427 -20.47 -11.33 11.30
C LYS A 427 -20.85 -10.16 10.40
N ILE A 428 -20.39 -10.13 9.14
CA ILE A 428 -20.61 -9.01 8.21
C ILE A 428 -21.13 -9.54 6.88
N ARG A 429 -22.15 -8.91 6.32
CA ARG A 429 -22.67 -9.22 4.98
C ARG A 429 -22.16 -8.21 3.96
N ILE A 430 -22.03 -8.63 2.70
CA ILE A 430 -21.57 -7.78 1.59
C ILE A 430 -22.39 -6.49 1.45
N PRO A 431 -23.74 -6.50 1.52
CA PRO A 431 -24.51 -5.26 1.40
C PRO A 431 -24.23 -4.26 2.51
N ASP A 432 -23.88 -4.73 3.70
CA ASP A 432 -23.56 -3.86 4.83
C ASP A 432 -22.19 -3.19 4.63
N MET A 433 -21.20 -3.94 4.12
CA MET A 433 -19.89 -3.40 3.72
C MET A 433 -20.04 -2.38 2.60
N ALA A 434 -20.75 -2.75 1.53
CA ALA A 434 -20.89 -1.91 0.35
C ALA A 434 -21.57 -0.57 0.65
N ARG A 435 -22.60 -0.55 1.51
CA ARG A 435 -23.28 0.70 1.90
C ARG A 435 -22.39 1.62 2.72
N ALA A 436 -21.70 1.09 3.73
CA ALA A 436 -20.79 1.90 4.56
C ALA A 436 -19.58 2.36 3.73
N GLY A 437 -18.99 1.44 2.97
CA GLY A 437 -17.86 1.68 2.09
C GLY A 437 -18.15 2.71 1.01
N PHE A 438 -19.35 2.71 0.41
CA PHE A 438 -19.72 3.71 -0.60
C PHE A 438 -19.58 5.14 -0.07
N TRP A 439 -20.12 5.41 1.11
CA TRP A 439 -20.01 6.73 1.74
C TRP A 439 -18.59 7.06 2.16
N MET A 440 -17.80 6.06 2.57
CA MET A 440 -16.39 6.24 2.85
C MET A 440 -15.58 6.55 1.58
N ASN A 441 -15.89 5.92 0.44
CA ASN A 441 -15.25 6.20 -0.85
C ASN A 441 -15.58 7.61 -1.34
N VAL A 442 -16.82 8.06 -1.19
CA VAL A 442 -17.22 9.45 -1.48
C VAL A 442 -16.42 10.42 -0.60
N LEU A 443 -16.36 10.15 0.71
CA LEU A 443 -15.59 10.98 1.64
C LEU A 443 -14.09 11.00 1.29
N ALA A 444 -13.51 9.84 1.01
CA ALA A 444 -12.10 9.70 0.64
C ALA A 444 -11.79 10.47 -0.65
N THR A 445 -12.67 10.36 -1.65
CA THR A 445 -12.55 11.12 -2.91
C THR A 445 -12.48 12.62 -2.63
N VAL A 446 -13.41 13.15 -1.84
CA VAL A 446 -13.46 14.59 -1.54
C VAL A 446 -12.25 15.04 -0.72
N VAL A 447 -11.89 14.29 0.33
CA VAL A 447 -10.77 14.63 1.21
C VAL A 447 -9.44 14.62 0.45
N ILE A 448 -9.18 13.56 -0.33
CA ILE A 448 -7.94 13.46 -1.13
C ILE A 448 -7.91 14.57 -2.16
N TRP A 449 -8.99 14.77 -2.91
CA TRP A 449 -9.05 15.79 -3.95
C TRP A 449 -8.78 17.20 -3.41
N LEU A 450 -9.44 17.58 -2.32
CA LEU A 450 -9.26 18.89 -1.69
C LEU A 450 -7.88 19.03 -1.03
N ALA A 451 -7.36 17.98 -0.39
CA ALA A 451 -6.05 18.02 0.24
C ALA A 451 -4.93 18.23 -0.80
N ILE A 452 -4.95 17.48 -1.90
CA ILE A 452 -3.95 17.60 -2.96
C ILE A 452 -4.05 18.97 -3.64
N LEU A 453 -5.27 19.47 -3.89
CA LEU A 453 -5.44 20.84 -4.40
C LEU A 453 -4.97 21.90 -3.42
N GLY A 454 -5.14 21.72 -2.12
CA GLY A 454 -4.65 22.66 -1.11
C GLY A 454 -3.13 22.69 -1.02
N MET A 455 -2.48 21.52 -1.13
CA MET A 455 -1.02 21.39 -1.03
C MET A 455 -0.30 21.90 -2.28
N TYR A 456 -0.85 21.67 -3.47
CA TYR A 456 -0.19 21.96 -4.74
C TYR A 456 -0.86 23.10 -5.54
N GLY A 457 -2.09 23.47 -5.23
CA GLY A 457 -2.82 24.57 -5.89
C GLY A 457 -2.41 25.97 -5.42
N GLY A 458 -1.56 26.06 -4.39
CA GLY A 458 -0.88 27.31 -4.00
C GLY A 458 0.27 27.69 -4.93
N LEU A 459 0.68 26.81 -5.84
CA LEU A 459 1.66 27.09 -6.91
C LEU A 459 0.92 27.72 -8.11
N ARG A 460 0.50 28.98 -7.96
CA ARG A 460 0.10 29.83 -9.08
C ARG A 460 1.20 30.82 -9.41
#